data_AF-A0A8T6WIM4-F1
#
_entry.id   AF-A0A8T6WIM4-F1
#
_cell.length_a   1.000
_cell.length_b   1.000
_cell.length_c   1.000
_cell.angle_alpha   90.00
_cell.angle_beta   90.00
_cell.angle_gamma   90.00
#
_symmetry.space_group_name_H-M   'P 1'
#
loop_
_entity.id
_entity.type
_entity.pdbx_description
1 polymer ?
#
loop_
_entity_poly.entity_id
_entity_poly.type
_entity_poly.pdbx_seq_one_letter_code
_entity_poly.pdbx_strand_id
1 'polypeptide(L)'
;MSAKKEKPAKEETKTPAKEKTAEDFGRQMYLESAKALREVGARVILSVGAAILIWIVGELIFVPIAEGLMPVLGYPVPSIISFIIAIALAVIIFTVFIDIRRLTGGIAGVLAYHFGKASGEALTKTYNNYRTALDGIIYVIVVSLAYLLFANYLARIHPAVPAVVLILIVVWAIFALWRSCRAIAAVIGRYTSRWAEELERRVKKK
;
A
#
# COMPACT_ATOMS: atom_id res chain seq x y z
N MET A 1 55.26 -15.66 -47.79
CA MET A 1 54.29 -14.54 -47.87
C MET A 1 52.91 -15.08 -48.17
N SER A 2 51.80 -14.73 -47.55
CA SER A 2 51.47 -14.27 -46.20
C SER A 2 49.95 -14.47 -46.11
N ALA A 3 49.51 -15.17 -45.07
CA ALA A 3 48.10 -15.47 -44.81
C ALA A 3 47.29 -14.18 -44.60
N LYS A 4 46.07 -14.11 -45.16
CA LYS A 4 45.07 -13.11 -44.79
C LYS A 4 43.97 -13.79 -43.97
N LYS A 5 44.02 -13.54 -42.66
CA LYS A 5 43.07 -13.98 -41.63
C LYS A 5 41.70 -13.32 -41.78
N GLU A 6 40.71 -14.12 -41.36
CA GLU A 6 39.30 -13.90 -41.02
C GLU A 6 38.83 -12.47 -40.63
N LYS A 7 37.53 -12.22 -40.88
CA LYS A 7 36.56 -11.94 -39.80
C LYS A 7 35.10 -12.19 -40.27
N PRO A 8 34.27 -12.86 -39.44
CA PRO A 8 32.88 -13.18 -39.76
C PRO A 8 31.95 -11.99 -39.52
N ALA A 9 30.84 -11.96 -40.26
CA ALA A 9 29.74 -11.03 -40.09
C ALA A 9 29.21 -11.10 -38.64
N LYS A 10 29.27 -9.98 -37.94
CA LYS A 10 28.68 -9.82 -36.61
C LYS A 10 27.15 -9.87 -36.72
N GLU A 11 26.58 -10.69 -35.84
CA GLU A 11 25.15 -10.76 -35.53
C GLU A 11 24.51 -9.38 -35.44
N GLU A 12 23.51 -9.13 -36.27
CA GLU A 12 22.59 -8.01 -36.08
C GLU A 12 21.73 -8.29 -34.84
N THR A 13 22.05 -7.52 -33.81
CA THR A 13 21.33 -7.31 -32.56
C THR A 13 19.82 -7.12 -32.80
N LYS A 14 19.03 -8.17 -32.58
CA LYS A 14 17.56 -8.10 -32.50
C LYS A 14 17.08 -7.43 -31.21
N THR A 15 17.33 -6.14 -31.00
CA THR A 15 16.66 -5.40 -29.90
C THR A 15 16.68 -3.86 -30.09
N PRO A 16 15.83 -3.30 -30.97
CA PRO A 16 15.43 -1.89 -30.80
C PRO A 16 13.92 -1.68 -30.67
N ALA A 17 13.09 -2.65 -31.09
CA ALA A 17 11.63 -2.51 -31.09
C ALA A 17 10.97 -2.79 -29.74
N LYS A 18 11.53 -3.72 -28.94
CA LYS A 18 11.01 -4.08 -27.59
C LYS A 18 11.34 -3.05 -26.51
N GLU A 19 12.48 -2.37 -26.62
CA GLU A 19 12.90 -1.35 -25.65
C GLU A 19 12.03 -0.09 -25.76
N LYS A 20 11.77 0.41 -26.97
CA LYS A 20 10.91 1.58 -27.18
C LYS A 20 9.50 1.37 -26.60
N THR A 21 8.89 0.20 -26.82
CA THR A 21 7.57 -0.11 -26.28
C THR A 21 7.55 -0.25 -24.75
N ALA A 22 8.61 -0.80 -24.16
CA ALA A 22 8.72 -0.92 -22.70
C ALA A 22 8.98 0.42 -22.01
N GLU A 23 9.79 1.29 -22.62
CA GLU A 23 10.05 2.65 -22.11
C GLU A 23 8.81 3.55 -22.24
N ASP A 24 8.11 3.50 -23.38
CA ASP A 24 6.88 4.26 -23.59
C ASP A 24 5.76 3.82 -22.64
N PHE A 25 5.60 2.51 -22.44
CA PHE A 25 4.66 1.95 -21.46
C PHE A 25 4.99 2.37 -20.02
N GLY A 26 6.27 2.31 -19.64
CA GLY A 26 6.73 2.74 -18.32
C GLY A 26 6.52 4.24 -18.08
N ARG A 27 6.75 5.08 -19.09
CA ARG A 27 6.58 6.53 -19.00
C ARG A 27 5.11 6.93 -18.91
N GLN A 28 4.23 6.27 -19.66
CA GLN A 28 2.78 6.46 -19.54
C GLN A 28 2.28 6.06 -18.15
N MET A 29 2.68 4.88 -17.65
CA MET A 29 2.34 4.43 -16.31
C MET A 29 2.84 5.38 -15.22
N TYR A 30 4.03 5.97 -15.36
CA TYR A 30 4.56 6.97 -14.42
C TYR A 30 3.71 8.25 -14.39
N LEU A 31 3.35 8.80 -15.55
CA LEU A 31 2.55 10.03 -15.64
C LEU A 31 1.14 9.84 -15.09
N GLU A 32 0.51 8.70 -15.39
CA GLU A 32 -0.80 8.34 -14.88
C GLU A 32 -0.76 8.12 -13.36
N SER A 33 0.28 7.46 -12.87
CA SER A 33 0.51 7.24 -11.44
C SER A 33 0.77 8.54 -10.67
N ALA A 34 1.52 9.48 -11.23
CA ALA A 34 1.80 10.78 -10.60
C ALA A 34 0.54 11.67 -10.51
N LYS A 35 -0.30 11.67 -11.55
CA LYS A 35 -1.59 12.35 -11.52
C LYS A 35 -2.53 11.73 -10.48
N ALA A 36 -2.65 10.41 -10.48
CA ALA A 36 -3.45 9.68 -9.50
C ALA A 36 -2.96 9.92 -8.06
N LEU A 37 -1.65 9.94 -7.83
CA LEU A 37 -1.05 10.22 -6.53
C LEU A 37 -1.42 11.62 -6.01
N ARG A 38 -1.43 12.63 -6.89
CA ARG A 38 -1.76 14.01 -6.52
C ARG A 38 -3.24 14.18 -6.18
N GLU A 39 -4.14 13.69 -7.04
CA GLU A 39 -5.58 13.86 -6.84
C GLU A 39 -6.09 13.01 -5.67
N VAL A 40 -5.70 11.74 -5.63
CA VAL A 40 -6.18 10.81 -4.61
C VAL A 40 -5.46 11.05 -3.29
N GLY A 41 -4.18 11.44 -3.30
CA GLY A 41 -3.41 11.76 -2.10
C GLY A 41 -4.00 12.95 -1.34
N ALA A 42 -4.34 14.03 -2.05
CA ALA A 42 -4.99 15.19 -1.42
C ALA A 42 -6.34 14.81 -0.79
N ARG A 43 -7.15 14.00 -1.50
CA ARG A 43 -8.43 13.51 -0.99
C ARG A 43 -8.27 12.64 0.27
N VAL A 44 -7.28 11.75 0.29
CA VAL A 44 -6.99 10.91 1.47
C VAL A 44 -6.58 11.78 2.66
N ILE A 45 -5.69 12.76 2.47
CA ILE A 45 -5.26 13.66 3.56
C ILE A 45 -6.45 14.42 4.14
N LEU A 46 -7.31 14.99 3.29
CA LEU A 46 -8.50 15.71 3.73
C LEU A 46 -9.49 14.80 4.47
N SER A 47 -9.72 13.59 3.96
CA SER A 47 -10.65 12.63 4.56
C SER A 47 -10.15 12.10 5.91
N VAL A 48 -8.85 11.81 6.01
CA VAL A 48 -8.20 11.41 7.27
C VAL A 48 -8.26 12.56 8.28
N GLY A 49 -7.98 13.79 7.84
CA GLY A 49 -8.12 14.98 8.69
C GLY A 49 -9.55 15.15 9.22
N ALA A 50 -10.55 15.00 8.35
CA ALA A 50 -11.96 15.05 8.75
C ALA A 50 -12.32 13.94 9.75
N ALA A 51 -11.86 12.70 9.53
CA ALA A 51 -12.09 11.59 10.45
C ALA A 51 -11.50 11.85 11.84
N ILE A 52 -10.27 12.38 11.90
CA ILE A 52 -9.60 12.73 13.15
C ILE A 52 -10.37 13.85 13.87
N LEU A 53 -10.79 14.91 13.15
CA LEU A 53 -11.57 15.99 13.74
C LEU A 53 -12.89 15.50 14.32
N ILE A 54 -13.63 14.68 13.57
CA ILE A 54 -14.89 14.08 14.04
C ILE A 54 -14.63 13.21 15.26
N TRP A 55 -13.55 12.43 15.26
CA TRP A 55 -13.17 11.59 16.39
C TRP A 55 -12.85 12.42 17.65
N ILE A 56 -12.04 13.47 17.52
CA ILE A 56 -11.69 14.37 18.64
C ILE A 56 -12.94 15.02 19.21
N VAL A 57 -13.77 15.62 18.36
CA VAL A 57 -14.99 16.32 18.78
C VAL A 57 -15.99 15.32 19.39
N GLY A 58 -16.11 14.14 18.79
CA GLY A 58 -16.97 13.08 19.30
C GLY A 58 -16.59 12.64 20.71
N GLU A 59 -15.31 12.32 20.94
CA GLU A 59 -14.82 11.76 22.20
C GLU A 59 -14.71 12.82 23.30
N LEU A 60 -14.25 14.03 22.97
CA LEU A 60 -14.00 15.07 23.98
C LEU A 60 -15.21 15.95 24.28
N ILE A 61 -16.16 16.08 23.35
CA ILE A 61 -17.27 17.03 23.48
C ILE A 61 -18.59 16.28 23.54
N PHE A 62 -18.97 15.57 22.48
CA PHE A 62 -20.31 14.99 22.39
C PHE A 62 -20.56 13.89 23.41
N VAL A 63 -19.58 13.03 23.62
CA VAL A 63 -19.69 11.91 24.53
C VAL A 63 -19.78 12.35 26.01
N PRO A 64 -18.92 13.24 26.54
CA PRO A 64 -19.08 13.74 27.92
C PRO A 64 -20.40 14.49 28.14
N ILE A 65 -20.86 15.24 27.13
CA ILE A 65 -22.18 15.89 27.18
C ILE A 65 -23.28 14.83 27.27
N ALA A 66 -23.15 13.72 26.53
CA ALA A 66 -24.10 12.62 26.54
C ALA A 66 -24.19 11.91 27.90
N GLU A 67 -23.06 11.80 28.61
CA GLU A 67 -23.00 11.16 29.93
C GLU A 67 -23.77 11.97 30.99
N GLY A 68 -23.88 13.29 30.81
CA GLY A 68 -24.67 14.17 31.68
C GLY A 68 -26.18 14.14 31.42
N LEU A 69 -26.66 13.41 30.41
CA LEU A 69 -28.07 13.37 30.02
C LEU A 69 -28.80 12.14 30.59
N MET A 70 -30.09 12.30 30.91
CA MET A 70 -30.93 11.18 31.33
C MET A 70 -31.12 10.15 30.21
N PRO A 71 -31.22 8.85 30.52
CA PRO A 71 -31.48 7.81 29.53
C PRO A 71 -32.75 8.11 28.71
N VAL A 72 -32.65 7.91 27.39
CA VAL A 72 -33.79 8.06 26.47
C VAL A 72 -34.25 6.66 26.07
N LEU A 73 -35.54 6.36 26.21
CA LEU A 73 -36.12 5.05 25.85
C LEU A 73 -35.45 3.85 26.56
N GLY A 74 -34.91 4.05 27.77
CA GLY A 74 -34.21 3.01 28.53
C GLY A 74 -32.78 2.72 28.06
N TYR A 75 -32.28 3.42 27.02
CA TYR A 75 -30.92 3.27 26.52
C TYR A 75 -30.01 4.42 26.99
N PRO A 76 -28.73 4.14 27.31
CA PRO A 76 -27.76 5.18 27.60
C PRO A 76 -27.55 6.07 26.38
N VAL A 77 -27.78 7.37 26.54
CA VAL A 77 -27.53 8.39 25.50
C VAL A 77 -26.08 8.33 24.96
N PRO A 78 -25.04 8.08 25.78
CA PRO A 78 -23.67 7.92 25.29
C PRO A 78 -23.51 6.80 24.26
N SER A 79 -24.22 5.69 24.41
CA SER A 79 -24.16 4.56 23.47
C SER A 79 -24.80 4.91 22.13
N ILE A 80 -25.93 5.64 22.14
CA ILE A 80 -26.60 6.12 20.91
C ILE A 80 -25.70 7.08 20.15
N ILE A 81 -25.12 8.07 20.85
CA ILE A 81 -24.20 9.04 20.23
C ILE A 81 -22.95 8.34 19.69
N SER A 82 -22.37 7.40 20.45
CA SER A 82 -21.23 6.60 20.00
C SER A 82 -21.55 5.80 18.74
N PHE A 83 -22.76 5.24 18.64
CA PHE A 83 -23.22 4.51 17.45
C PHE A 83 -23.34 5.43 16.22
N ILE A 84 -23.92 6.62 16.37
CA ILE A 84 -24.02 7.60 15.28
C ILE A 84 -22.63 8.04 14.81
N ILE A 85 -21.72 8.36 15.74
CA ILE A 85 -20.34 8.76 15.41
C ILE A 85 -19.60 7.61 14.74
N ALA A 86 -19.76 6.38 15.22
CA ALA A 86 -19.19 5.19 14.58
C ALA A 86 -19.68 5.05 13.13
N ILE A 87 -20.99 5.22 12.86
CA ILE A 87 -21.51 5.18 11.49
C ILE A 87 -20.86 6.27 10.62
N ALA A 88 -20.76 7.50 11.12
CA ALA A 88 -20.14 8.60 10.38
C ALA A 88 -18.67 8.31 10.06
N LEU A 89 -17.90 7.83 11.03
CA LEU A 89 -16.52 7.40 10.83
C LEU A 89 -16.43 6.23 9.84
N ALA A 90 -17.40 5.31 9.84
CA ALA A 90 -17.41 4.16 8.93
C ALA A 90 -17.54 4.59 7.47
N VAL A 91 -18.39 5.58 7.19
CA VAL A 91 -18.55 6.14 5.84
C VAL A 91 -17.25 6.80 5.36
N ILE A 92 -16.59 7.59 6.22
CA ILE A 92 -15.34 8.27 5.86
C ILE A 92 -14.21 7.26 5.65
N ILE A 93 -14.05 6.32 6.58
CA ILE A 93 -13.01 5.30 6.50
C ILE A 93 -13.22 4.41 5.27
N PHE A 94 -14.46 4.03 4.95
CA PHE A 94 -14.76 3.28 3.74
C PHE A 94 -14.30 4.01 2.47
N THR A 95 -14.50 5.33 2.42
CA THR A 95 -14.03 6.18 1.32
C THR A 95 -12.49 6.19 1.25
N VAL A 96 -11.82 6.36 2.39
CA VAL A 96 -10.35 6.32 2.49
C VAL A 96 -9.80 4.97 2.04
N PHE A 97 -10.44 3.86 2.38
CA PHE A 97 -10.03 2.52 1.94
C PHE A 97 -10.05 2.36 0.43
N ILE A 98 -11.09 2.88 -0.23
CA ILE A 98 -11.21 2.85 -1.70
C ILE A 98 -10.10 3.70 -2.33
N ASP A 99 -9.87 4.89 -1.79
CA ASP A 99 -8.86 5.82 -2.31
C ASP A 99 -7.43 5.29 -2.10
N ILE A 100 -7.13 4.69 -0.95
CA ILE A 100 -5.82 4.07 -0.70
C ILE A 100 -5.56 2.90 -1.63
N ARG A 101 -6.58 2.08 -1.92
CA ARG A 101 -6.45 0.99 -2.91
C ARG A 101 -6.10 1.52 -4.32
N ARG A 102 -6.61 2.71 -4.68
CA ARG A 102 -6.24 3.39 -5.93
C ARG A 102 -4.81 3.96 -5.86
N LEU A 103 -4.41 4.53 -4.73
CA LEU A 103 -3.07 5.06 -4.49
C LEU A 103 -1.97 4.01 -4.58
N THR A 104 -2.14 2.85 -3.93
CA THR A 104 -1.11 1.81 -3.96
C THR A 104 -0.87 1.30 -5.39
N GLY A 105 -1.91 1.25 -6.22
CA GLY A 105 -1.80 0.95 -7.64
C GLY A 105 -0.91 1.94 -8.40
N GLY A 106 -1.01 3.23 -8.07
CA GLY A 106 -0.15 4.30 -8.62
C GLY A 106 1.28 4.26 -8.07
N ILE A 107 1.46 4.10 -6.76
CA ILE A 107 2.79 4.03 -6.13
C ILE A 107 3.59 2.84 -6.69
N ALA A 108 2.95 1.69 -6.87
CA ALA A 108 3.56 0.54 -7.51
C ALA A 108 4.01 0.85 -8.96
N GLY A 109 3.30 1.70 -9.68
CA GLY A 109 3.59 2.08 -11.07
C GLY A 109 4.85 2.93 -11.17
N VAL A 110 4.97 3.91 -10.26
CA VAL A 110 6.18 4.74 -10.12
C VAL A 110 7.40 3.90 -9.77
N LEU A 111 7.27 2.99 -8.79
CA LEU A 111 8.36 2.13 -8.35
C LEU A 111 8.79 1.14 -9.44
N ALA A 112 7.85 0.55 -10.19
CA ALA A 112 8.16 -0.33 -11.29
C ALA A 112 8.92 0.38 -12.42
N TYR A 113 8.61 1.65 -12.70
CA TYR A 113 9.34 2.43 -13.69
C TYR A 113 10.78 2.72 -13.24
N HIS A 114 10.98 3.16 -11.99
CA HIS A 114 12.31 3.50 -11.49
C HIS A 114 13.20 2.27 -11.29
N PHE A 115 12.68 1.18 -10.71
CA PHE A 115 13.46 -0.03 -10.46
C PHE A 115 13.54 -0.96 -11.68
N GLY A 116 12.53 -0.96 -12.56
CA GLY A 116 12.54 -1.70 -13.82
C GLY A 116 13.58 -1.18 -14.81
N LYS A 117 13.74 0.15 -14.89
CA LYS A 117 14.79 0.79 -15.70
C LYS A 117 16.21 0.46 -15.21
N ALA A 118 16.39 0.28 -13.91
CA ALA A 118 17.69 -0.04 -13.30
C ALA A 118 18.07 -1.54 -13.37
N SER A 119 17.09 -2.44 -13.53
CA SER A 119 17.31 -3.90 -13.44
C SER A 119 17.21 -4.66 -14.77
N GLY A 120 16.74 -4.03 -15.86
CA GLY A 120 16.59 -4.68 -17.16
C GLY A 120 15.58 -5.84 -17.17
N GLU A 121 14.68 -5.91 -16.18
CA GLU A 121 13.67 -6.97 -16.06
C GLU A 121 12.32 -6.56 -16.68
N ALA A 122 11.50 -7.57 -17.02
CA ALA A 122 10.13 -7.36 -17.49
C ALA A 122 9.32 -6.58 -16.45
N LEU A 123 9.08 -5.29 -16.76
CA LEU A 123 8.46 -4.26 -15.92
C LEU A 123 7.22 -4.73 -15.15
N THR A 124 6.43 -5.62 -15.75
CA THR A 124 5.17 -6.14 -15.23
C THR A 124 5.31 -7.10 -14.04
N LYS A 125 6.37 -7.93 -14.01
CA LYS A 125 6.55 -8.93 -12.93
C LYS A 125 7.05 -8.29 -11.63
N THR A 126 7.91 -7.27 -11.77
CA THR A 126 8.42 -6.47 -10.65
C THR A 126 7.33 -5.56 -10.08
N TYR A 127 6.48 -4.97 -10.94
CA TYR A 127 5.29 -4.19 -10.53
C TYR A 127 4.36 -4.98 -9.60
N ASN A 128 3.95 -6.20 -9.98
CA ASN A 128 3.00 -6.99 -9.19
C ASN A 128 3.55 -7.41 -7.83
N ASN A 129 4.85 -7.71 -7.73
CA ASN A 129 5.48 -8.04 -6.45
C ASN A 129 5.54 -6.83 -5.52
N TYR A 130 5.97 -5.66 -6.02
CA TYR A 130 6.00 -4.43 -5.21
C TYR A 130 4.61 -3.98 -4.78
N ARG A 131 3.63 -4.03 -5.70
CA ARG A 131 2.24 -3.71 -5.39
C ARG A 131 1.70 -4.59 -4.27
N THR A 132 1.89 -5.90 -4.37
CA THR A 132 1.41 -6.85 -3.35
C THR A 132 2.06 -6.60 -1.98
N ALA A 133 3.36 -6.28 -1.95
CA ALA A 133 4.07 -5.99 -0.71
C ALA A 133 3.62 -4.66 -0.07
N LEU A 134 3.49 -3.61 -0.87
CA LEU A 134 3.06 -2.30 -0.41
C LEU A 134 1.60 -2.29 0.01
N ASP A 135 0.73 -2.98 -0.75
CA ASP A 135 -0.67 -3.14 -0.38
C ASP A 135 -0.75 -3.74 1.02
N GLY A 136 -0.09 -4.87 1.28
CA GLY A 136 -0.20 -5.52 2.59
C GLY A 136 0.30 -4.66 3.77
N ILE A 137 1.44 -3.97 3.63
CA ILE A 137 1.98 -3.13 4.72
C ILE A 137 1.10 -1.89 4.94
N ILE A 138 0.76 -1.16 3.88
CA ILE A 138 -0.03 0.07 3.97
C ILE A 138 -1.42 -0.24 4.52
N TYR A 139 -2.06 -1.31 4.04
CA TYR A 139 -3.38 -1.70 4.54
C TYR A 139 -3.37 -2.06 6.02
N VAL A 140 -2.34 -2.76 6.52
CA VAL A 140 -2.24 -3.07 7.95
C VAL A 140 -2.16 -1.80 8.79
N ILE A 141 -1.36 -0.81 8.38
CA ILE A 141 -1.26 0.47 9.08
C ILE A 141 -2.61 1.19 9.07
N VAL A 142 -3.26 1.29 7.91
CA VAL A 142 -4.54 1.99 7.75
C VAL A 142 -5.65 1.33 8.56
N VAL A 143 -5.78 0.00 8.50
CA VAL A 143 -6.78 -0.75 9.29
C VAL A 143 -6.52 -0.56 10.78
N SER A 144 -5.26 -0.58 11.21
CA SER A 144 -4.90 -0.39 12.62
C SER A 144 -5.25 1.02 13.12
N LEU A 145 -4.93 2.05 12.34
CA LEU A 145 -5.29 3.44 12.65
C LEU A 145 -6.82 3.64 12.65
N ALA A 146 -7.51 3.06 11.68
CA ALA A 146 -8.96 3.08 11.64
C ALA A 146 -9.54 2.44 12.90
N TYR A 147 -9.06 1.26 13.30
CA TYR A 147 -9.52 0.59 14.51
C TYR A 147 -9.40 1.48 15.76
N LEU A 148 -8.31 2.22 15.91
CA LEU A 148 -8.15 3.15 17.04
C LEU A 148 -9.23 4.23 17.08
N LEU A 149 -9.66 4.73 15.91
CA LEU A 149 -10.77 5.69 15.82
C LEU A 149 -12.11 5.07 16.26
N PHE A 150 -12.28 3.76 16.10
CA PHE A 150 -13.51 3.05 16.45
C PHE A 150 -13.53 2.48 17.87
N ALA A 151 -12.39 2.10 18.43
CA ALA A 151 -12.29 1.25 19.60
C ALA A 151 -13.13 1.75 20.79
N ASN A 152 -13.02 3.05 21.11
CA ASN A 152 -13.75 3.66 22.22
C ASN A 152 -15.27 3.68 21.98
N TYR A 153 -15.71 4.07 20.78
CA TYR A 153 -17.13 4.10 20.43
C TYR A 153 -17.75 2.70 20.44
N LEU A 154 -17.03 1.70 19.93
CA LEU A 154 -17.46 0.30 19.96
C LEU A 154 -17.57 -0.23 21.39
N ALA A 155 -16.61 0.10 22.26
CA ALA A 155 -16.62 -0.31 23.67
C ALA A 155 -17.85 0.24 24.42
N ARG A 156 -18.27 1.46 24.11
CA ARG A 156 -19.46 2.12 24.69
C ARG A 156 -20.78 1.51 24.21
N ILE A 157 -20.78 0.84 23.07
CA ILE A 157 -21.95 0.09 22.58
C ILE A 157 -21.99 -1.28 23.25
N HIS A 158 -20.89 -2.04 23.14
CA HIS A 158 -20.77 -3.34 23.78
C HIS A 158 -19.29 -3.71 23.99
N PRO A 159 -18.87 -4.08 25.22
CA PRO A 159 -17.45 -4.25 25.56
C PRO A 159 -16.75 -5.37 24.79
N ALA A 160 -17.49 -6.42 24.36
CA ALA A 160 -16.91 -7.52 23.60
C ALA A 160 -16.64 -7.19 22.11
N VAL A 161 -17.36 -6.22 21.54
CA VAL A 161 -17.26 -5.89 20.10
C VAL A 161 -15.85 -5.42 19.69
N PRO A 162 -15.23 -4.42 20.36
CA PRO A 162 -13.89 -3.98 19.97
C PRO A 162 -12.85 -5.09 20.14
N ALA A 163 -12.96 -5.92 21.17
CA ALA A 163 -12.04 -7.03 21.41
C ALA A 163 -12.08 -8.07 20.28
N VAL A 164 -13.28 -8.49 19.85
CA VAL A 164 -13.43 -9.44 18.73
C VAL A 164 -12.90 -8.84 17.43
N VAL A 165 -13.23 -7.58 17.14
CA VAL A 165 -12.74 -6.87 15.95
C VAL A 165 -11.21 -6.78 15.96
N LEU A 166 -10.60 -6.46 17.10
CA LEU A 166 -9.15 -6.41 17.25
C LEU A 166 -8.49 -7.77 16.97
N ILE A 167 -9.04 -8.85 17.53
CA ILE A 167 -8.52 -10.20 17.29
C ILE A 167 -8.54 -10.53 15.79
N LEU A 168 -9.66 -10.23 15.10
CA LEU A 168 -9.78 -10.44 13.66
C LEU A 168 -8.74 -9.62 12.88
N ILE A 169 -8.55 -8.35 13.25
CA ILE A 169 -7.55 -7.47 12.62
C ILE A 169 -6.14 -8.01 12.82
N VAL A 170 -5.80 -8.47 14.03
CA VAL A 170 -4.47 -9.02 14.35
C VAL A 170 -4.19 -10.28 13.53
N VAL A 171 -5.12 -11.23 13.50
CA VAL A 171 -4.97 -12.47 12.71
C VAL A 171 -4.79 -12.14 11.24
N TRP A 172 -5.60 -11.23 10.69
CA TRP A 172 -5.49 -10.80 9.31
C TRP A 172 -4.17 -10.04 9.04
N ALA A 173 -3.72 -9.20 9.97
CA ALA A 173 -2.48 -8.44 9.83
C ALA A 173 -1.26 -9.36 9.78
N ILE A 174 -1.22 -10.42 10.60
CA ILE A 174 -0.17 -11.44 10.55
C ILE A 174 -0.14 -12.09 9.15
N PHE A 175 -1.30 -12.47 8.62
CA PHE A 175 -1.39 -13.05 7.27
C PHE A 175 -0.94 -12.07 6.18
N ALA A 176 -1.38 -10.82 6.25
CA ALA A 176 -1.04 -9.76 5.30
C ALA A 176 0.46 -9.46 5.31
N LEU A 177 1.08 -9.37 6.49
CA LEU A 177 2.52 -9.17 6.65
C LEU A 177 3.31 -10.37 6.16
N TRP A 178 2.90 -11.59 6.48
CA TRP A 178 3.57 -12.80 6.00
C TRP A 178 3.56 -12.91 4.47
N ARG A 179 2.41 -12.60 3.85
CA ARG A 179 2.28 -12.53 2.39
C ARG A 179 3.20 -11.46 1.79
N SER A 180 3.29 -10.28 2.42
CA SER A 180 4.12 -9.17 1.98
C SER A 180 5.61 -9.49 2.08
N CYS A 181 6.06 -10.07 3.20
CA CYS A 181 7.43 -10.51 3.41
C CYS A 181 7.87 -11.53 2.35
N ARG A 182 7.01 -12.48 1.97
CA ARG A 182 7.33 -13.44 0.90
C ARG A 182 7.53 -12.75 -0.45
N ALA A 183 6.70 -11.75 -0.77
CA ALA A 183 6.83 -10.97 -2.00
C ALA A 183 8.14 -10.17 -2.03
N ILE A 184 8.54 -9.58 -0.91
CA ILE A 184 9.81 -8.84 -0.75
C ILE A 184 11.01 -9.79 -0.81
N ALA A 185 10.96 -10.94 -0.12
CA ALA A 185 12.02 -11.95 -0.13
C ALA A 185 12.33 -12.45 -1.55
N ALA A 186 11.29 -12.63 -2.38
CA ALA A 186 11.46 -12.99 -3.79
C ALA A 186 12.17 -11.91 -4.61
N VAL A 187 12.04 -10.62 -4.25
CA VAL A 187 12.76 -9.51 -4.90
C VAL A 187 14.21 -9.46 -4.41
N ILE A 188 14.43 -9.55 -3.10
CA ILE A 188 15.77 -9.49 -2.49
C ILE A 188 16.63 -10.67 -2.98
N GLY A 189 16.07 -11.90 -3.00
CA GLY A 189 16.79 -13.09 -3.45
C GLY A 189 17.34 -13.00 -4.87
N ARG A 190 16.68 -12.24 -5.76
CA ARG A 190 17.16 -11.99 -7.13
C ARG A 190 18.29 -10.96 -7.19
N TYR A 191 18.27 -9.96 -6.31
CA TYR A 191 19.35 -8.99 -6.20
C TYR A 191 20.61 -9.63 -5.62
N THR A 192 20.49 -10.44 -4.56
CA THR A 192 21.63 -11.15 -3.97
C THR A 192 22.23 -12.17 -4.92
N SER A 193 21.43 -12.89 -5.72
CA SER A 193 21.99 -13.82 -6.72
C SER A 193 22.77 -13.10 -7.83
N ARG A 194 22.28 -11.94 -8.32
CA ARG A 194 23.02 -11.12 -9.29
C ARG A 194 24.29 -10.52 -8.71
N TRP A 195 24.24 -10.06 -7.47
CA TRP A 195 25.43 -9.57 -6.75
C TRP A 195 26.47 -10.67 -6.55
N ALA A 196 26.04 -11.89 -6.22
CA ALA A 196 26.92 -13.04 -6.10
C ALA A 196 27.58 -13.39 -7.44
N GLU A 197 26.83 -13.41 -8.54
CA GLU A 197 27.38 -13.63 -9.89
C GLU A 197 28.36 -12.54 -10.32
N GLU A 198 28.12 -11.28 -9.98
CA GLU A 198 29.05 -10.17 -10.26
C GLU A 198 30.34 -10.27 -9.45
N LEU A 199 30.25 -10.66 -8.18
CA LEU A 199 31.42 -10.93 -7.34
C LEU A 199 32.23 -12.11 -7.88
N GLU A 200 31.59 -13.22 -8.26
CA GLU A 200 32.27 -14.37 -8.86
C GLU A 200 32.94 -14.02 -10.20
N ARG A 201 32.28 -13.22 -11.05
CA ARG A 201 32.88 -12.77 -12.33
C ARG A 201 34.07 -11.85 -12.13
N ARG A 202 34.09 -11.02 -11.08
CA ARG A 202 35.24 -10.17 -10.73
C ARG A 202 36.41 -11.00 -10.20
N VAL A 203 36.14 -12.08 -9.46
CA VAL A 203 37.16 -13.00 -8.97
C VAL A 203 37.74 -13.86 -10.11
N LYS A 204 36.91 -14.36 -11.04
CA LYS A 204 37.36 -15.17 -12.20
C LYS A 204 38.07 -14.38 -13.31
N LYS A 205 38.05 -13.04 -13.28
CA LYS A 205 38.75 -12.16 -14.25
C LYS A 205 40.11 -11.67 -13.75
N LYS A 206 40.50 -11.99 -12.52
CA LYS A 206 41.88 -11.89 -12.02
C LYS A 206 42.55 -13.24 -12.16
#